data_AF-A0A653CY64-F1
#
_entry.id   AF-A0A653CY64-F1
#
_cell.length_a   1.000
_cell.length_b   1.000
_cell.length_c   1.000
_cell.angle_alpha   90.00
_cell.angle_beta   90.00
_cell.angle_gamma   90.00
#
_symmetry.space_group_name_H-M   'P 1'
#
loop_
_entity.id
_entity.type
_entity.pdbx_description
1 polymer ?
#
loop_
_entity_poly.entity_id
_entity_poly.type
_entity_poly.pdbx_seq_one_letter_code
_entity_poly.pdbx_strand_id
1 'polypeptide(L)' 'SAAYGLGINYNKTKVIIVDREHDNHREIKSIGRCEVVQNICENEIRRRIQQTRVAMTKLTKIWHDHNITKATKMSPV' A
#
# COMPACT_ATOMS: atom_id res chain seq x y z
N SER A 1 5.53 -18.77 3.70
CA SER A 1 4.82 -17.86 4.63
C SER A 1 3.70 -17.16 3.88
N ALA A 2 2.49 -17.73 3.92
CA ALA A 2 1.26 -17.13 3.44
C ALA A 2 0.14 -17.57 4.41
N ALA A 3 0.28 -17.17 5.67
CA ALA A 3 -0.63 -17.60 6.75
C ALA A 3 -2.03 -16.96 6.66
N TYR A 4 -2.29 -16.10 5.66
CA TYR A 4 -3.55 -15.33 5.53
C TYR A 4 -4.12 -15.25 4.11
N GLY A 5 -3.68 -16.10 3.18
CA GLY A 5 -4.27 -16.19 1.82
C GLY A 5 -4.12 -14.94 0.92
N LEU A 6 -3.51 -13.86 1.42
CA LEU A 6 -3.27 -12.63 0.67
C LEU A 6 -1.82 -12.62 0.18
N GLY A 7 -1.64 -12.95 -1.10
CA GLY A 7 -0.37 -12.84 -1.79
C GLY A 7 -0.11 -11.42 -2.30
N ILE A 8 1.13 -10.94 -2.19
CA ILE A 8 1.53 -9.65 -2.78
C ILE A 8 1.73 -9.85 -4.28
N ASN A 9 0.97 -9.12 -5.09
CA ASN A 9 1.16 -9.12 -6.55
C ASN A 9 2.31 -8.19 -6.93
N TYR A 10 3.49 -8.75 -7.16
CA TYR A 10 4.71 -7.99 -7.49
C TYR A 10 4.61 -7.14 -8.77
N ASN A 11 3.76 -7.51 -9.73
CA ASN A 11 3.56 -6.73 -10.95
C ASN A 11 2.71 -5.47 -10.72
N LYS A 12 1.89 -5.45 -9.66
CA LYS A 12 0.99 -4.34 -9.34
C LYS A 12 1.42 -3.54 -8.12
N THR A 13 2.14 -4.16 -7.18
CA THR A 13 2.59 -3.53 -5.94
C THR A 13 3.87 -2.73 -6.18
N LYS A 14 3.85 -1.45 -5.82
CA LYS A 14 5.05 -0.59 -5.78
C LYS A 14 5.45 -0.36 -4.33
N VAL A 15 6.74 -0.46 -4.02
CA VAL A 15 7.31 -0.21 -2.69
C VAL A 15 7.98 1.16 -2.69
N ILE A 16 7.76 1.94 -1.63
CA ILE A 16 8.40 3.23 -1.41
C ILE A 16 9.22 3.10 -0.13
N ILE A 17 10.52 3.38 -0.21
CA ILE A 17 11.44 3.38 0.93
C ILE A 17 11.81 4.84 1.19
N VAL A 18 11.69 5.26 2.44
CA VAL A 18 12.01 6.62 2.89
C VAL A 18 13.18 6.53 3.84
N ASP A 19 14.30 7.15 3.48
CA ASP A 19 15.47 7.26 4.34
C ASP A 19 15.38 8.55 5.14
N ARG A 20 14.93 8.41 6.39
CA ARG A 20 14.80 9.54 7.33
C ARG A 20 16.12 9.95 7.96
N GLU A 21 17.10 9.05 8.00
CA GLU A 21 18.37 9.29 8.68
C GLU A 21 19.30 10.15 7.81
N HIS A 22 19.32 9.89 6.50
CA HIS A 22 20.17 10.63 5.55
C HIS A 22 19.38 11.64 4.69
N ASP A 23 18.16 12.01 5.10
CA ASP A 23 17.29 12.93 4.36
C ASP A 23 17.10 12.56 2.87
N ASN A 24 17.05 11.25 2.57
CA ASN A 24 17.00 10.72 1.21
C ASN A 24 18.16 11.21 0.31
N HIS A 25 19.39 11.26 0.85
CA HIS A 25 20.56 11.77 0.14
C HIS A 25 20.75 11.16 -1.26
N ARG A 26 21.12 12.01 -2.21
CA ARG A 26 21.12 11.76 -3.67
C ARG A 26 22.13 10.69 -4.14
N GLU A 27 22.89 10.09 -3.25
CA GLU A 27 23.89 9.08 -3.58
C GLU A 27 23.32 7.65 -3.64
N ILE A 28 22.16 7.40 -3.03
CA ILE A 28 21.52 6.08 -3.09
C ILE A 28 20.87 5.93 -4.47
N LYS A 29 21.52 5.13 -5.34
CA LYS A 29 21.05 4.82 -6.70
C LYS A 29 20.11 3.62 -6.75
N SER A 30 20.27 2.67 -5.82
CA SER A 30 19.46 1.46 -5.74
C SER A 30 19.39 0.93 -4.31
N ILE A 31 18.29 0.23 -4.00
CA ILE A 31 18.13 -0.56 -2.76
C ILE A 31 17.78 -1.98 -3.18
N GLY A 32 18.73 -2.90 -3.02
CA GLY A 32 18.60 -4.27 -3.53
C GLY A 32 18.45 -4.28 -5.06
N ARG A 33 17.33 -4.81 -5.57
CA ARG A 33 16.99 -4.85 -7.01
C ARG A 33 16.12 -3.68 -7.47
N CYS A 34 15.82 -2.73 -6.59
CA CYS A 34 14.93 -1.60 -6.89
C CYS A 34 15.74 -0.34 -7.17
N GLU A 35 15.42 0.35 -8.26
CA GLU A 35 15.98 1.67 -8.57
C GLU A 35 15.35 2.76 -7.69
N VAL A 36 16.18 3.71 -7.23
CA VAL A 36 15.70 4.85 -6.43
C VAL A 36 15.24 5.97 -7.35
N VAL A 37 14.00 6.42 -7.16
CA VAL A 37 13.44 7.56 -7.90
C VAL A 37 13.53 8.81 -7.02
N GLN A 38 14.50 9.67 -7.31
CA GLN A 38 14.89 10.77 -6.42
C GLN A 38 13.96 12.00 -6.42
N ASN A 39 13.26 12.29 -7.53
CA ASN A 39 12.68 13.62 -7.74
C ASN A 39 11.15 13.68 -7.71
N ILE A 40 10.49 13.06 -6.73
CA ILE A 40 9.02 13.10 -6.65
C ILE A 40 8.41 12.83 -5.25
N CYS A 41 9.23 12.65 -4.22
CA CYS A 41 8.83 11.84 -3.07
C CYS A 41 7.62 12.40 -2.29
N GLU A 42 7.66 13.65 -1.82
CA GLU A 42 6.58 14.14 -0.93
C GLU A 42 5.23 14.26 -1.66
N ASN A 43 5.19 14.94 -2.81
CA ASN A 43 3.94 15.14 -3.53
C ASN A 43 3.35 13.83 -4.07
N GLU A 44 4.18 12.90 -4.55
CA GLU A 44 3.72 11.59 -5.01
C GLU A 44 3.25 10.71 -3.85
N ILE A 45 3.98 10.70 -2.72
CA ILE A 45 3.54 10.01 -1.49
C ILE A 45 2.20 10.58 -1.03
N ARG A 46 2.08 11.91 -0.95
CA ARG A 46 0.85 12.60 -0.58
C ARG A 46 -0.29 12.23 -1.54
N ARG A 47 -0.03 12.24 -2.85
CA ARG A 47 -1.01 11.84 -3.88
C ARG A 47 -1.46 10.39 -3.70
N ARG A 48 -0.55 9.45 -3.46
CA ARG A 48 -0.86 8.01 -3.24
C ARG A 48 -1.65 7.77 -1.96
N ILE A 49 -1.29 8.45 -0.87
CA ILE A 49 -2.05 8.43 0.39
C ILE A 49 -3.47 8.92 0.13
N GLN A 50 -3.65 10.04 -0.57
CA GLN A 50 -4.98 10.57 -0.90
C GLN A 50 -5.79 9.60 -1.77
N GLN A 51 -5.18 9.01 -2.80
CA GLN A 51 -5.86 8.00 -3.63
C GLN A 51 -6.32 6.80 -2.82
N THR A 52 -5.48 6.30 -1.90
CA THR A 52 -5.82 5.19 -1.02
C THR A 52 -6.98 5.55 -0.10
N ARG A 53 -6.96 6.75 0.50
CA ARG A 53 -8.04 7.25 1.36
C ARG A 53 -9.37 7.33 0.60
N VAL A 54 -9.36 7.88 -0.62
CA VAL A 54 -10.56 7.98 -1.46
C VAL A 54 -11.10 6.59 -1.84
N ALA A 55 -10.22 5.66 -2.21
CA ALA A 55 -10.60 4.29 -2.52
C ALA A 55 -11.22 3.58 -1.31
N MET A 56 -10.63 3.75 -0.12
CA MET A 56 -11.15 3.19 1.12
C MET A 56 -12.54 3.74 1.46
N THR A 57 -12.77 5.04 1.32
CA THR A 57 -14.10 5.63 1.53
C THR A 57 -15.15 5.04 0.59
N LYS A 58 -14.80 4.78 -0.68
CA LYS A 58 -15.70 4.12 -1.63
C LYS A 58 -15.99 2.68 -1.23
N LEU A 59 -14.98 1.94 -0.80
CA LEU A 59 -15.17 0.56 -0.31
C LEU A 59 -16.07 0.51 0.93
N THR A 60 -15.89 1.43 1.89
CA THR A 60 -16.76 1.54 3.07
C THR A 60 -18.22 1.78 2.68
N LYS A 61 -18.48 2.66 1.71
CA LYS A 61 -19.83 2.90 1.19
C LYS A 61 -20.42 1.65 0.56
N ILE A 62 -19.66 0.99 -0.31
CA ILE A 62 -20.08 -0.27 -0.93
C ILE A 62 -20.43 -1.31 0.15
N TRP A 63 -19.58 -1.50 1.15
CA TRP A 63 -19.86 -2.44 2.24
C TRP A 63 -21.13 -2.10 3.01
N HIS A 64 -21.33 -0.82 3.33
CA HIS A 64 -22.52 -0.36 4.01
C HIS A 64 -23.79 -0.57 3.16
N ASP A 65 -23.77 -0.12 1.92
CA ASP A 65 -24.93 -0.17 1.01
C ASP A 65 -25.36 -1.60 0.68
N HIS A 66 -24.41 -2.53 0.67
CA HIS A 66 -24.66 -3.95 0.45
C HIS A 66 -24.92 -4.71 1.77
N ASN A 67 -25.06 -4.00 2.90
CA ASN A 67 -25.24 -4.54 4.25
C ASN A 67 -24.26 -5.67 4.58
N ILE A 68 -23.03 -5.57 4.07
CA ILE A 68 -21.94 -6.53 4.30
C ILE A 68 -21.43 -6.26 5.72
N THR A 69 -22.17 -6.79 6.68
CA THR A 69 -21.77 -6.82 8.08
C THR A 69 -20.73 -7.91 8.27
N LYS A 70 -19.75 -7.66 9.16
CA LYS A 70 -18.75 -8.65 9.60
C LYS A 70 -19.45 -9.91 10.13
N ALA A 71 -19.73 -10.86 9.26
CA ALA A 71 -20.06 -12.23 9.63
C ALA A 71 -19.46 -13.17 8.59
N THR A 72 -18.13 -13.17 8.52
CA THR A 72 -17.42 -14.36 8.02
C THR A 72 -17.81 -15.49 8.98
N LYS A 73 -18.70 -16.39 8.55
CA LYS A 73 -18.96 -17.64 9.23
C LYS A 73 -17.62 -18.40 9.31
N MET A 74 -16.93 -18.31 10.44
CA MET A 74 -15.89 -19.27 10.78
C MET A 74 -16.65 -20.53 11.17
N SER A 75 -16.67 -21.52 10.28
CA SER A 75 -17.11 -22.86 10.65
C SER A 75 -16.15 -23.36 11.73
N PRO A 76 -16.62 -23.73 12.93
CA PRO A 76 -15.78 -24.46 13.87
C PRO A 76 -15.52 -25.83 13.24
N VAL A 77 -14.28 -26.03 12.79
CA VAL A 77 -13.74 -27.36 12.52
C VAL A 77 -13.39 -27.99 13.86
#